data_AF-A0A9J6E7M0-F1
#
_entry.id   AF-A0A9J6E7M0-F1
#
_cell.length_a   1.000
_cell.length_b   1.000
_cell.length_c   1.000
_cell.angle_alpha   90.00
_cell.angle_beta   90.00
_cell.angle_gamma   90.00
#
_symmetry.space_group_name_H-M   'P 1'
#
loop_
_entity.id
_entity.type
_entity.pdbx_description
1 polymer ?
#
loop_
_entity_poly.entity_id
_entity_poly.type
_entity_poly.pdbx_seq_one_letter_code
_entity_poly.pdbx_strand_id
1 'polypeptide(L)'
;MEACRTPPRCRSPSVPRRPSEPRLTIPEIQQLLGDAVNNIVKYFYKSERERGNLTILLCGELGLVYCLEQVFLYGFKDTRFFRHVYLWEYFVKVKEYFESALQDNMEEDRPNHVWRCYCHLANKVERASHTMGKDGKFQLFICLAAREHFLHQMMFDLAACPVTATMYEERSFLRDANLIVFLVQILEALSEFDIALESSITRGVDN
;
A
#
# COMPACT_ATOMS: atom_id res chain seq x y z
N MET A 1 -0.22 37.04 56.73
CA MET A 1 -0.44 35.76 56.01
C MET A 1 -1.21 36.09 54.74
N GLU A 2 -0.50 36.39 53.65
CA GLU A 2 -1.12 36.61 52.35
C GLU A 2 -1.17 35.29 51.58
N ALA A 3 -2.36 34.90 51.15
CA ALA A 3 -2.61 33.68 50.40
C ALA A 3 -2.34 33.91 48.91
N CYS A 4 -1.29 33.27 48.38
CA CYS A 4 -1.02 33.18 46.96
C CYS A 4 -2.19 32.48 46.24
N ARG A 5 -2.90 33.19 45.36
CA ARG A 5 -3.90 32.62 44.46
C ARG A 5 -3.28 32.38 43.08
N THR A 6 -3.23 31.12 42.66
CA THR A 6 -2.85 30.73 41.29
C THR A 6 -3.88 31.26 40.27
N PRO A 7 -3.45 31.70 39.06
CA PRO A 7 -4.36 32.20 38.03
C PRO A 7 -5.28 31.09 37.49
N PRO A 8 -6.49 31.45 36.99
CA PRO A 8 -7.39 30.47 36.37
C PRO A 8 -6.74 29.90 35.09
N ARG A 9 -6.78 28.56 34.96
CA ARG A 9 -6.34 27.83 33.77
C ARG A 9 -7.09 28.33 32.53
N CYS A 10 -6.40 29.04 31.64
CA CYS A 10 -6.85 29.21 30.26
C CYS A 10 -6.95 27.82 29.62
N ARG A 11 -8.17 27.36 29.30
CA ARG A 11 -8.35 26.16 28.47
C ARG A 11 -7.73 26.46 27.10
N SER A 12 -6.72 25.69 26.72
CA SER A 12 -6.22 25.66 25.34
C SER A 12 -7.40 25.44 24.39
N PRO A 13 -7.45 26.12 23.23
CA PRO A 13 -8.53 25.92 22.28
C PRO A 13 -8.49 24.45 21.85
N SER A 14 -9.53 23.70 22.22
CA SER A 14 -9.77 22.37 21.69
C SER A 14 -9.94 22.51 20.18
N VAL A 15 -8.92 22.06 19.44
CA VAL A 15 -8.96 21.93 17.99
C VAL A 15 -10.25 21.17 17.63
N PRO A 16 -11.18 21.76 16.88
CA PRO A 16 -12.34 21.03 16.40
C PRO A 16 -11.84 19.79 15.64
N ARG A 17 -12.31 18.60 16.03
CA ARG A 17 -12.09 17.38 15.24
C ARG A 17 -12.54 17.71 13.82
N ARG A 18 -11.61 17.64 12.86
CA ARG A 18 -11.93 17.81 11.44
C ARG A 18 -13.11 16.90 11.11
N PRO A 19 -14.15 17.39 10.43
CA PRO A 19 -15.15 16.50 9.84
C PRO A 19 -14.38 15.47 9.01
N SER A 20 -14.63 14.18 9.24
CA SER A 20 -14.07 13.08 8.45
C SER A 20 -14.14 13.46 6.98
N GLU A 21 -12.98 13.58 6.32
CA GLU A 21 -12.92 13.82 4.88
C GLU A 21 -13.86 12.82 4.19
N PRO A 22 -14.67 13.27 3.20
CA PRO A 22 -15.54 12.36 2.48
C PRO A 22 -14.68 11.25 1.89
N ARG A 23 -14.99 10.00 2.22
CA ARG A 23 -14.29 8.84 1.65
C ARG A 23 -14.43 8.92 0.13
N LEU A 24 -13.32 8.85 -0.59
CA LEU A 24 -13.29 8.85 -2.04
C LEU A 24 -14.22 7.78 -2.60
N THR A 25 -14.96 8.14 -3.64
CA THR A 25 -15.80 7.21 -4.39
C THR A 25 -14.94 6.33 -5.30
N ILE A 26 -15.49 5.18 -5.72
CA ILE A 26 -14.78 4.27 -6.63
C ILE A 26 -14.32 4.99 -7.92
N PRO A 27 -15.16 5.80 -8.60
CA PRO A 27 -14.71 6.52 -9.81
C PRO A 27 -13.56 7.50 -9.54
N GLU A 28 -13.57 8.18 -8.39
CA GLU A 28 -12.47 9.09 -8.00
C GLU A 28 -11.16 8.31 -7.77
N ILE A 29 -11.23 7.16 -7.09
CA ILE A 29 -10.05 6.28 -6.87
C ILE A 29 -9.50 5.78 -8.22
N GLN A 30 -10.38 5.33 -9.12
CA GLN A 30 -9.98 4.86 -10.46
C GLN A 30 -9.32 5.99 -11.27
N GLN A 31 -9.87 7.20 -11.21
CA GLN A 31 -9.32 8.38 -11.88
C GLN A 31 -7.94 8.73 -11.33
N LEU A 32 -7.80 8.84 -10.00
CA LEU A 32 -6.53 9.14 -9.35
C LEU A 32 -5.44 8.12 -9.70
N LEU A 33 -5.78 6.83 -9.65
CA LEU A 33 -4.86 5.76 -10.02
C LEU A 33 -4.46 5.84 -11.50
N GLY A 34 -5.43 6.12 -12.39
CA GLY A 34 -5.17 6.32 -13.82
C GLY A 34 -4.24 7.47 -14.10
N ASP A 35 -4.44 8.60 -13.43
CA ASP A 35 -3.58 9.77 -13.57
C ASP A 35 -2.16 9.49 -13.03
N ALA A 36 -2.04 8.82 -11.88
CA ALA A 36 -0.75 8.44 -11.31
C ALA A 36 0.05 7.51 -12.24
N VAL A 37 -0.58 6.44 -12.74
CA VAL A 37 0.04 5.51 -13.69
C VAL A 37 0.43 6.24 -14.98
N ASN A 38 -0.47 7.03 -15.56
CA ASN A 38 -0.20 7.80 -16.79
C ASN A 38 0.98 8.76 -16.62
N ASN A 39 1.14 9.38 -15.44
CA ASN A 39 2.28 10.25 -15.17
C ASN A 39 3.61 9.48 -15.11
N ILE A 40 3.62 8.26 -14.56
CA ILE A 40 4.78 7.38 -14.55
C ILE A 40 5.10 6.90 -15.99
N VAL A 41 4.10 6.49 -16.75
CA VAL A 41 4.27 6.10 -18.16
C VAL A 41 4.89 7.26 -18.95
N LYS A 42 4.33 8.47 -18.84
CA LYS A 42 4.88 9.68 -19.47
C LYS A 42 6.32 9.98 -19.03
N TYR A 43 6.67 9.70 -17.78
CA TYR A 43 8.04 9.86 -17.30
C TYR A 43 9.02 8.99 -18.10
N PHE A 44 8.69 7.72 -18.34
CA PHE A 44 9.56 6.81 -19.09
C PHE A 44 9.65 7.15 -20.59
N TYR A 45 8.62 7.75 -21.17
CA TYR A 45 8.67 8.23 -22.56
C TYR A 45 9.45 9.54 -22.75
N LYS A 46 9.70 10.32 -21.69
CA LYS A 46 10.52 11.55 -21.77
C LYS A 46 12.01 11.23 -21.87
N SER A 47 12.77 12.13 -22.50
CA SER A 47 14.23 12.05 -22.50
C SER A 47 14.78 12.24 -21.09
N GLU A 48 15.93 11.63 -20.76
CA GLU A 48 16.52 11.70 -19.41
C GLU A 48 16.73 13.13 -18.90
N ARG A 49 17.01 14.07 -19.81
CA ARG A 49 17.23 15.50 -19.47
C ARG A 49 15.96 16.24 -19.06
N GLU A 50 14.80 15.71 -19.41
CA GLU A 50 13.47 16.30 -19.18
C GLU A 50 12.68 15.54 -18.12
N ARG A 51 13.23 14.42 -17.63
CA ARG A 51 12.62 13.59 -16.59
C ARG A 51 12.65 14.33 -15.26
N GLY A 52 11.51 14.31 -14.57
CA GLY A 52 11.38 14.80 -13.20
C GLY A 52 12.00 13.82 -12.20
N ASN A 53 11.54 13.85 -10.95
CA ASN A 53 11.92 12.84 -9.96
C ASN A 53 10.87 11.71 -9.92
N LEU A 54 11.27 10.48 -10.25
CA LEU A 54 10.40 9.29 -10.21
C LEU A 54 9.88 9.00 -8.79
N THR A 55 10.67 9.26 -7.76
CA THR A 55 10.29 9.12 -6.34
C THR A 55 9.06 9.96 -6.00
N ILE A 56 8.91 11.15 -6.60
CA ILE A 56 7.73 12.00 -6.40
C ILE A 56 6.49 11.38 -7.07
N LEU A 57 6.64 10.76 -8.23
CA LEU A 57 5.52 10.09 -8.92
C LEU A 57 5.07 8.82 -8.19
N LEU A 58 6.00 8.12 -7.52
CA LEU A 58 5.70 6.93 -6.74
C LEU A 58 5.13 7.28 -5.35
N CYS A 59 5.83 8.14 -4.60
CA CYS A 59 5.62 8.35 -3.16
C CYS A 59 5.18 9.78 -2.79
N GLY A 60 5.07 10.68 -3.78
CA GLY A 60 4.62 12.05 -3.55
C GLY A 60 3.11 12.16 -3.34
N GLU A 61 2.65 13.40 -3.21
CA GLU A 61 1.22 13.72 -3.13
C GLU A 61 0.51 13.25 -4.40
N LEU A 62 -0.58 12.48 -4.24
CA LEU A 62 -1.29 11.81 -5.34
C LEU A 62 -0.41 10.85 -6.18
N GLY A 63 0.72 10.41 -5.65
CA GLY A 63 1.57 9.39 -6.28
C GLY A 63 0.94 8.00 -6.29
N LEU A 64 1.61 7.05 -6.94
CA LEU A 64 1.13 5.66 -7.07
C LEU A 64 0.82 5.01 -5.72
N VAL A 65 1.70 5.17 -4.73
CA VAL A 65 1.55 4.58 -3.40
C VAL A 65 0.31 5.12 -2.70
N TYR A 66 0.08 6.43 -2.76
CA TYR A 66 -1.12 7.06 -2.21
C TYR A 66 -2.39 6.53 -2.88
N CYS A 67 -2.41 6.45 -4.21
CA CYS A 67 -3.57 5.95 -4.94
C CYS A 67 -3.88 4.49 -4.60
N LEU A 68 -2.85 3.65 -4.49
CA LEU A 68 -2.99 2.26 -4.06
C LEU A 68 -3.44 2.17 -2.59
N GLU A 69 -2.97 3.04 -1.72
CA GLU A 69 -3.47 3.11 -0.34
C GLU A 69 -4.99 3.33 -0.32
N GLN A 70 -5.52 4.24 -1.15
CA GLN A 70 -6.97 4.46 -1.24
C GLN A 70 -7.73 3.23 -1.75
N VAL A 71 -7.16 2.50 -2.73
CA VAL A 71 -7.68 1.20 -3.19
C VAL A 71 -7.74 0.19 -2.04
N PHE A 72 -6.63 0.04 -1.30
CA PHE A 72 -6.52 -0.92 -0.20
C PHE A 72 -7.34 -0.53 1.03
N LEU A 73 -7.66 0.74 1.23
CA LEU A 73 -8.51 1.20 2.34
C LEU A 73 -10.00 1.14 2.02
N TYR A 74 -10.39 1.14 0.75
CA TYR A 74 -11.81 1.15 0.36
C TYR A 74 -12.52 -0.16 0.76
N GLY A 75 -13.40 -0.06 1.75
CA GLY A 75 -14.10 -1.20 2.34
C GLY A 75 -13.22 -2.06 3.25
N PHE A 76 -12.08 -1.55 3.71
CA PHE A 76 -11.27 -2.22 4.73
C PHE A 76 -12.01 -2.19 6.07
N LYS A 77 -12.19 -3.35 6.69
CA LYS A 77 -12.86 -3.43 8.00
C LYS A 77 -11.93 -2.89 9.06
N ASP A 78 -12.30 -1.79 9.70
CA ASP A 78 -11.65 -1.35 10.92
C ASP A 78 -12.05 -2.31 12.05
N THR A 79 -11.30 -3.40 12.20
CA THR A 79 -11.69 -4.46 13.14
C THR A 79 -11.28 -4.10 14.56
N ARG A 80 -12.34 -3.84 15.35
CA ARG A 80 -12.43 -3.72 16.82
C ARG A 80 -12.27 -2.30 17.34
N PHE A 81 -13.25 -1.92 18.14
CA PHE A 81 -13.45 -0.69 18.93
C PHE A 81 -12.23 -0.13 19.70
N PHE A 82 -11.05 -0.76 19.62
CA PHE A 82 -9.84 -0.38 20.35
C PHE A 82 -8.50 -0.60 19.61
N ARG A 83 -8.46 -1.13 18.37
CA ARG A 83 -7.17 -1.37 17.68
C ARG A 83 -7.28 -1.07 16.18
N HIS A 84 -6.66 0.03 15.76
CA HIS A 84 -6.50 0.33 14.34
C HIS A 84 -5.70 -0.78 13.67
N VAL A 85 -6.32 -1.43 12.68
CA VAL A 85 -5.63 -2.33 11.77
C VAL A 85 -5.02 -1.49 10.67
N TYR A 86 -3.72 -1.65 10.47
CA TYR A 86 -2.99 -0.96 9.41
C TYR A 86 -2.96 -1.85 8.17
N LEU A 87 -2.85 -1.27 6.98
CA LEU A 87 -2.70 -2.04 5.73
C LEU A 87 -1.55 -3.03 5.82
N TRP A 88 -0.45 -2.63 6.45
CA TRP A 88 0.69 -3.53 6.64
C TRP A 88 0.35 -4.82 7.40
N GLU A 89 -0.57 -4.77 8.38
CA GLU A 89 -1.02 -5.97 9.11
C GLU A 89 -1.80 -6.93 8.20
N TYR A 90 -2.54 -6.39 7.23
CA TYR A 90 -3.18 -7.23 6.22
C TYR A 90 -2.14 -7.93 5.36
N PHE A 91 -1.09 -7.23 4.92
CA PHE A 91 0.00 -7.81 4.12
C PHE A 91 0.73 -8.92 4.88
N VAL A 92 1.00 -8.71 6.18
CA VAL A 92 1.61 -9.74 7.04
C VAL A 92 0.72 -10.98 7.16
N LYS A 93 -0.59 -10.82 7.33
CA LYS A 93 -1.52 -11.98 7.42
C LYS A 93 -1.64 -12.74 6.10
N VAL A 94 -1.68 -12.03 4.97
CA VAL A 94 -1.65 -12.66 3.65
C VAL A 94 -0.35 -13.46 3.48
N LYS A 95 0.79 -12.85 3.86
CA LYS A 95 2.10 -13.49 3.83
C LYS A 95 2.11 -14.78 4.65
N GLU A 96 1.60 -14.76 5.88
CA GLU A 96 1.47 -15.95 6.75
C GLU A 96 0.63 -17.05 6.09
N TYR A 97 -0.50 -16.68 5.47
CA TYR A 97 -1.34 -17.61 4.73
C TYR A 97 -0.60 -18.23 3.53
N PHE A 98 0.09 -17.42 2.72
CA PHE A 98 0.88 -17.91 1.58
C PHE A 98 2.03 -18.82 2.03
N GLU A 99 2.76 -18.48 3.10
CA GLU A 99 3.82 -19.32 3.65
C GLU A 99 3.28 -20.67 4.12
N SER A 100 2.17 -20.69 4.86
CA SER A 100 1.52 -21.94 5.29
C SER A 100 1.11 -22.79 4.08
N ALA A 101 0.43 -22.19 3.12
CA ALA A 101 -0.05 -22.91 1.94
C ALA A 101 1.10 -23.43 1.06
N LEU A 102 2.22 -22.71 0.97
CA LEU A 102 3.41 -23.17 0.25
C LEU A 102 4.11 -24.34 0.95
N GLN A 103 4.04 -24.44 2.28
CA GLN A 103 4.57 -25.57 3.05
C GLN A 103 3.70 -26.83 2.91
N ASP A 104 2.37 -26.66 2.86
CA ASP A 104 1.44 -27.79 2.75
C ASP A 104 1.41 -28.39 1.33
N ASN A 105 1.69 -27.60 0.28
CA ASN A 105 1.63 -28.02 -1.12
C ASN A 105 2.98 -28.44 -1.72
N MET A 106 3.91 -28.97 -0.91
CA MET A 106 5.25 -29.39 -1.36
C MET A 106 5.25 -30.46 -2.47
N GLU A 107 4.12 -31.11 -2.72
CA GLU A 107 3.95 -32.17 -3.73
C GLU A 107 3.28 -31.70 -5.04
N GLU A 108 2.63 -30.53 -5.07
CA GLU A 108 2.04 -29.97 -6.30
C GLU A 108 2.98 -28.93 -6.92
N ASP A 109 3.45 -29.22 -8.14
CA ASP A 109 4.33 -28.39 -8.98
C ASP A 109 3.61 -27.13 -9.52
N ARG A 110 2.92 -26.38 -8.65
CA ARG A 110 2.41 -25.05 -9.00
C ARG A 110 3.52 -24.02 -8.84
N PRO A 111 3.90 -23.32 -9.93
CA PRO A 111 4.77 -22.17 -9.83
C PRO A 111 3.98 -20.98 -9.26
N ASN A 112 3.66 -21.01 -7.96
CA ASN A 112 3.24 -19.81 -7.23
C ASN A 112 4.47 -18.91 -6.98
N HIS A 113 5.14 -18.54 -8.06
CA HIS A 113 6.32 -17.66 -8.06
C HIS A 113 5.96 -16.31 -7.42
N VAL A 114 4.79 -15.76 -7.76
CA VAL A 114 4.28 -14.50 -7.20
C VAL A 114 4.15 -14.58 -5.67
N TRP A 115 3.64 -15.68 -5.13
CA TRP A 115 3.52 -15.85 -3.67
C TRP A 115 4.90 -15.92 -3.01
N ARG A 116 5.87 -16.59 -3.63
CA ARG A 116 7.26 -16.64 -3.13
C ARG A 116 7.91 -15.26 -3.16
N CYS A 117 7.74 -14.50 -4.25
CA CYS A 117 8.19 -13.11 -4.35
C CYS A 117 7.55 -12.24 -3.27
N TYR A 118 6.24 -12.34 -3.10
CA TYR A 118 5.48 -11.64 -2.07
C TYR A 118 6.04 -11.93 -0.66
N CYS A 119 6.18 -13.22 -0.31
CA CYS A 119 6.68 -13.63 1.00
C CYS A 119 8.13 -13.20 1.22
N HIS A 120 8.99 -13.36 0.22
CA HIS A 120 10.38 -12.92 0.29
C HIS A 120 10.45 -11.40 0.53
N LEU A 121 9.70 -10.63 -0.26
CA LEU A 121 9.68 -9.17 -0.16
C LEU A 121 9.13 -8.70 1.18
N ALA A 122 8.01 -9.27 1.65
CA ALA A 122 7.42 -8.91 2.95
C ALA A 122 8.40 -9.17 4.10
N ASN A 123 9.11 -10.32 4.06
CA ASN A 123 10.17 -10.62 5.02
C ASN A 123 11.35 -9.64 4.91
N LYS A 124 11.73 -9.22 3.70
CA LYS A 124 12.78 -8.21 3.48
C LYS A 124 12.40 -6.87 4.11
N VAL A 125 11.16 -6.41 3.88
CA VAL A 125 10.62 -5.18 4.46
C VAL A 125 10.53 -5.27 5.99
N GLU A 126 10.06 -6.38 6.55
CA GLU A 126 10.03 -6.58 8.01
C GLU A 126 11.41 -6.44 8.65
N ARG A 127 12.44 -7.06 8.05
CA ARG A 127 13.82 -7.04 8.57
C ARG A 127 14.48 -5.67 8.50
N ALA A 128 14.20 -4.89 7.46
CA ALA A 128 14.75 -3.55 7.27
C ALA A 128 14.27 -2.51 8.30
N SER A 129 13.26 -2.85 9.11
CA SER A 129 12.28 -1.88 9.59
C SER A 129 12.23 -1.69 11.11
N HIS A 130 13.32 -1.96 11.83
CA HIS A 130 13.34 -1.68 13.28
C HIS A 130 13.08 -0.21 13.64
N THR A 131 13.19 0.73 12.68
CA THR A 131 12.90 2.16 12.84
C THR A 131 11.75 2.71 11.99
N MET A 132 11.12 1.89 11.12
CA MET A 132 10.16 2.37 10.12
C MET A 132 8.71 2.00 10.50
N GLY A 133 7.81 2.99 10.44
CA GLY A 133 6.40 2.81 10.75
C GLY A 133 5.66 1.94 9.74
N LYS A 134 4.45 1.49 10.07
CA LYS A 134 3.65 0.57 9.24
C LYS A 134 3.29 1.15 7.87
N ASP A 135 2.99 2.45 7.80
CA ASP A 135 2.68 3.11 6.53
C ASP A 135 3.94 3.18 5.65
N GLY A 136 5.11 3.42 6.25
CA GLY A 136 6.39 3.35 5.57
C GLY A 136 6.72 1.94 5.04
N LYS A 137 6.40 0.89 5.81
CA LYS A 137 6.54 -0.50 5.35
C LYS A 137 5.64 -0.79 4.14
N PHE A 138 4.38 -0.35 4.18
CA PHE A 138 3.46 -0.48 3.06
C PHE A 138 3.99 0.25 1.82
N GLN A 139 4.38 1.52 1.95
CA GLN A 139 4.97 2.30 0.87
C GLN A 139 6.18 1.58 0.25
N LEU A 140 7.12 1.15 1.09
CA LEU A 140 8.33 0.46 0.65
C LEU A 140 7.99 -0.84 -0.09
N PHE A 141 7.06 -1.63 0.43
CA PHE A 141 6.62 -2.87 -0.23
C PHE A 141 6.04 -2.59 -1.61
N ILE A 142 5.16 -1.59 -1.75
CA ILE A 142 4.56 -1.23 -3.05
C ILE A 142 5.64 -0.80 -4.03
N CYS A 143 6.57 0.06 -3.61
CA CYS A 143 7.68 0.50 -4.47
C CYS A 143 8.55 -0.67 -4.94
N LEU A 144 8.90 -1.58 -4.03
CA LEU A 144 9.74 -2.74 -4.36
C LEU A 144 8.98 -3.74 -5.24
N ALA A 145 7.70 -3.98 -5.00
CA ALA A 145 6.87 -4.85 -5.85
C ALA A 145 6.68 -4.29 -7.26
N ALA A 146 6.61 -2.95 -7.40
CA ALA A 146 6.59 -2.28 -8.70
C ALA A 146 7.94 -2.47 -9.43
N ARG A 147 9.05 -2.24 -8.74
CA ARG A 147 10.42 -2.46 -9.25
C ARG A 147 10.68 -3.91 -9.64
N GLU A 148 10.15 -4.87 -8.90
CA GLU A 148 10.31 -6.31 -9.16
C GLU A 148 9.23 -6.85 -10.13
N HIS A 149 8.45 -5.96 -10.76
CA HIS A 149 7.50 -6.26 -11.84
C HIS A 149 6.39 -7.27 -11.49
N PHE A 150 6.09 -7.49 -10.21
CA PHE A 150 5.02 -8.42 -9.79
C PHE A 150 3.82 -7.74 -9.11
N LEU A 151 3.84 -6.41 -8.97
CA LEU A 151 2.76 -5.63 -8.35
C LEU A 151 1.37 -5.92 -8.97
N HIS A 152 1.25 -5.94 -10.30
CA HIS A 152 -0.02 -6.26 -10.97
C HIS A 152 -0.43 -7.73 -10.76
N GLN A 153 0.54 -8.66 -10.81
CA GLN A 153 0.29 -10.11 -10.71
C GLN A 153 -0.30 -10.48 -9.34
N MET A 154 0.23 -9.88 -8.27
CA MET A 154 -0.25 -10.21 -6.92
C MET A 154 -1.68 -9.75 -6.64
N MET A 155 -2.27 -8.84 -7.42
CA MET A 155 -3.62 -8.33 -7.15
C MET A 155 -4.70 -9.42 -7.21
N PHE A 156 -4.60 -10.34 -8.17
CA PHE A 156 -5.52 -11.48 -8.23
C PHE A 156 -5.33 -12.44 -7.05
N ASP A 157 -4.08 -12.70 -6.65
CA ASP A 157 -3.75 -13.54 -5.51
C ASP A 157 -4.29 -12.96 -4.20
N LEU A 158 -4.16 -11.63 -4.03
CA LEU A 158 -4.71 -10.91 -2.89
C LEU A 158 -6.24 -10.99 -2.87
N ALA A 159 -6.91 -10.77 -4.01
CA ALA A 159 -8.36 -10.84 -4.09
C ALA A 159 -8.91 -12.24 -3.75
N ALA A 160 -8.21 -13.29 -4.21
CA ALA A 160 -8.57 -14.69 -3.95
C ALA A 160 -8.22 -15.17 -2.53
N CYS A 161 -7.36 -14.46 -1.81
CA CYS A 161 -6.89 -14.87 -0.48
C CYS A 161 -8.04 -14.86 0.56
N PRO A 162 -8.23 -15.94 1.34
CA PRO A 162 -9.23 -15.99 2.41
C PRO A 162 -9.08 -14.87 3.44
N VAL A 163 -7.85 -14.39 3.68
CA VAL A 163 -7.58 -13.25 4.57
C VAL A 163 -8.35 -12.01 4.11
N THR A 164 -8.40 -11.74 2.81
CA THR A 164 -9.15 -10.62 2.21
C THR A 164 -10.64 -10.73 2.51
N ALA A 165 -11.22 -11.93 2.40
CA ALA A 165 -12.62 -12.16 2.73
C ALA A 165 -12.95 -11.86 4.22
N THR A 166 -11.99 -12.07 5.11
CA THR A 166 -12.18 -11.76 6.54
C THR A 166 -11.98 -10.28 6.85
N MET A 167 -11.00 -9.63 6.23
CA MET A 167 -10.56 -8.26 6.57
C MET A 167 -11.24 -7.15 5.77
N TYR A 168 -11.98 -7.48 4.70
CA TYR A 168 -12.69 -6.52 3.88
C TYR A 168 -14.20 -6.76 3.86
N GLU A 169 -14.97 -5.67 3.79
CA GLU A 169 -16.42 -5.66 3.58
C GLU A 169 -16.78 -6.22 2.21
N GLU A 170 -17.99 -6.76 2.03
CA GLU A 170 -18.39 -7.38 0.75
C GLU A 170 -18.36 -6.41 -0.44
N ARG A 171 -18.60 -5.12 -0.19
CA ARG A 171 -18.56 -4.05 -1.20
C ARG A 171 -17.21 -3.33 -1.25
N SER A 172 -16.13 -3.98 -0.80
CA SER A 172 -14.78 -3.42 -0.88
C SER A 172 -14.21 -3.47 -2.29
N PHE A 173 -13.15 -2.69 -2.52
CA PHE A 173 -12.49 -2.65 -3.82
C PHE A 173 -11.86 -4.02 -4.16
N LEU A 174 -11.15 -4.61 -3.19
CA LEU A 174 -10.44 -5.89 -3.40
C LEU A 174 -11.36 -7.10 -3.57
N ARG A 175 -12.66 -6.96 -3.32
CA ARG A 175 -13.64 -8.05 -3.42
C ARG A 175 -14.55 -7.93 -4.63
N ASP A 176 -14.47 -6.84 -5.38
CA ASP A 176 -15.16 -6.68 -6.65
C ASP A 176 -14.26 -7.14 -7.80
N ALA A 177 -14.69 -8.17 -8.52
CA ALA A 177 -13.92 -8.76 -9.61
C ALA A 177 -13.64 -7.76 -10.76
N ASN A 178 -14.58 -6.85 -11.06
CA ASN A 178 -14.37 -5.86 -12.12
C ASN A 178 -13.33 -4.82 -11.71
N LEU A 179 -13.33 -4.42 -10.45
CA LEU A 179 -12.35 -3.47 -9.92
C LEU A 179 -10.95 -4.08 -9.84
N ILE A 180 -10.85 -5.37 -9.51
CA ILE A 180 -9.58 -6.11 -9.57
C ILE A 180 -9.06 -6.22 -11.01
N VAL A 181 -9.92 -6.52 -11.98
CA VAL A 181 -9.52 -6.56 -13.40
C VAL A 181 -8.99 -5.20 -13.84
N PHE A 182 -9.71 -4.12 -13.52
CA PHE A 182 -9.23 -2.75 -13.78
C PHE A 182 -7.88 -2.48 -13.13
N LEU A 183 -7.72 -2.85 -11.85
CA LEU A 183 -6.49 -2.62 -11.08
C LEU A 183 -5.30 -3.38 -11.67
N VAL A 184 -5.49 -4.61 -12.12
CA VAL A 184 -4.45 -5.40 -12.77
C VAL A 184 -4.05 -4.73 -14.09
N GLN A 185 -5.02 -4.43 -14.94
CA GLN A 185 -4.77 -3.84 -16.27
C GLN A 185 -4.04 -2.50 -16.19
N ILE A 186 -4.42 -1.65 -15.23
CA ILE A 186 -3.78 -0.34 -15.08
C ILE A 186 -2.35 -0.46 -14.53
N LEU A 187 -2.09 -1.40 -13.62
CA LEU A 187 -0.75 -1.62 -13.07
C LEU A 187 0.15 -2.38 -14.06
N GLU A 188 -0.42 -3.22 -14.92
CA GLU A 188 0.31 -3.92 -15.99
C GLU A 188 0.95 -2.93 -16.98
N ALA A 189 0.36 -1.75 -17.17
CA ALA A 189 0.98 -0.67 -17.97
C ALA A 189 2.34 -0.20 -17.42
N LEU A 190 2.69 -0.53 -16.17
CA LEU A 190 4.00 -0.23 -15.58
C LEU A 190 5.00 -1.39 -15.72
N SER A 191 4.55 -2.58 -16.15
CA SER A 191 5.33 -3.81 -16.11
C SER A 191 6.54 -3.83 -17.06
N GLU A 192 6.57 -2.99 -18.09
CA GLU A 192 7.67 -2.90 -19.05
C GLU A 192 8.79 -1.94 -18.64
N PHE A 193 8.57 -1.11 -17.62
CA PHE A 193 9.50 -0.05 -17.23
C PHE A 193 10.37 -0.42 -16.04
N ASP A 194 11.69 -0.22 -16.16
CA ASP A 194 12.63 -0.44 -15.06
C ASP A 194 12.54 0.71 -14.03
N ILE A 195 11.88 0.44 -12.90
CA ILE A 195 11.65 1.41 -11.83
C ILE A 195 12.87 1.44 -10.89
N ALA A 196 13.80 2.35 -11.16
CA ALA A 196 14.91 2.63 -10.25
C ALA A 196 14.44 3.38 -9.00
N LEU A 197 14.63 2.77 -7.82
CA LEU A 197 14.31 3.38 -6.53
C LEU A 197 15.55 4.04 -5.92
N GLU A 198 15.40 5.27 -5.44
CA GLU A 198 16.45 5.98 -4.70
C GLU A 198 16.73 5.34 -3.34
N SER A 199 17.96 5.51 -2.84
CA SER A 199 18.39 5.05 -1.51
C SER A 199 17.57 5.65 -0.36
N SER A 200 16.89 6.77 -0.60
CA SER A 200 15.95 7.41 0.33
C SER A 200 14.74 6.52 0.64
N ILE A 201 14.25 5.76 -0.35
CA ILE A 201 13.14 4.81 -0.22
C ILE A 201 13.67 3.47 0.31
N THR A 202 14.81 2.99 -0.18
CA THR A 202 15.33 1.66 0.17
C THR A 202 16.14 1.61 1.47
N ARG A 203 16.10 2.63 2.32
CA ARG A 203 16.90 2.67 3.56
C ARG A 203 16.65 1.43 4.43
N GLY A 204 17.70 0.65 4.68
CA GLY A 204 17.63 -0.59 5.47
C GLY A 204 17.28 -1.84 4.66
N VAL A 205 16.96 -1.67 3.37
CA VAL A 205 16.72 -2.73 2.39
C VAL A 205 17.88 -2.71 1.37
N ASP A 206 19.11 -2.92 1.85
CA ASP A 206 20.23 -3.07 0.92
C ASP A 206 20.14 -4.44 0.20
N ASN A 207 20.63 -4.49 -1.04
CA ASN A 207 20.46 -5.62 -1.97
C ASN A 207 20.97 -6.94 -1.41
#